data_AF-A0A346RZT7-F1
#
_entry.id   AF-A0A346RZT7-F1
#
_cell.length_a   1.000
_cell.length_b   1.000
_cell.length_c   1.000
_cell.angle_alpha   90.00
_cell.angle_beta   90.00
_cell.angle_gamma   90.00
#
_symmetry.space_group_name_H-M   'P 1'
#
loop_
_entity.id
_entity.type
_entity.pdbx_description
1 polymer ?
#
loop_
_entity_poly.entity_id
_entity_poly.type
_entity_poly.pdbx_seq_one_letter_code
_entity_poly.pdbx_strand_id
1 'polypeptide(L)'
;MAQINRTDRQIERRQFLKRTLGAVGVVSLPLPVSQALAASGGAGNLAPDVPEWSLSQGKPILSPAYGQPSRFEDGVVRTPTDLTPTKTSSWSFTPLQDLNGTITPNGLVFERHHGGVPDIDPEQHQLMLHGMVEKPMIFDMAEIKRFPQVSMKRFLECSGNTLTEWKKPSGKTVQDTHGLLSCCEWTGVRLSTLLRAAGVRDKAKWILAEGADAAAMTRSIPMEKAMDDALVVYAQNGEALRPEQGYPLRLILPGFEGNTQIKWLRRLEVGDAPYMTREETSKYTDLMPDGSARQFTFVMEAKSVITFPSGGHTLPEKGFYEIRGLAWSGRGKITRVDVSTDGGRNWTQAKLEGPVETKALTAFRLPWRWKGGSALLQSRAIDETGYVQPTRQALIDVRGLKSVYHLNAIQTWEVSSDGGVSNVHV
;
A
#
# COMPACT_ATOMS: atom_id res chain seq x y z
N MET A 1 19.89 -33.21 43.69
CA MET A 1 20.02 -33.70 45.08
C MET A 1 20.73 -32.62 45.88
N ALA A 2 20.13 -32.18 47.01
CA ALA A 2 20.72 -31.69 48.28
C ALA A 2 21.96 -30.75 48.23
N GLN A 3 22.14 -29.68 49.01
CA GLN A 3 21.66 -29.17 50.31
C GLN A 3 22.31 -27.75 50.45
N ILE A 4 21.68 -26.67 50.92
CA ILE A 4 21.37 -26.31 52.34
C ILE A 4 22.65 -26.29 53.21
N ASN A 5 23.18 -25.19 53.78
CA ASN A 5 22.73 -24.36 54.93
C ASN A 5 23.75 -23.19 55.13
N ARG A 6 23.40 -21.94 55.49
CA ARG A 6 23.17 -21.37 56.86
C ARG A 6 24.33 -21.68 57.85
N THR A 7 24.90 -20.76 58.65
CA THR A 7 24.30 -19.70 59.50
C THR A 7 25.43 -18.95 60.26
N ASP A 8 25.20 -17.69 60.66
CA ASP A 8 25.43 -17.17 62.04
C ASP A 8 24.72 -15.79 62.15
N ARG A 9 23.63 -15.62 62.93
CA ARG A 9 23.53 -15.29 64.38
C ARG A 9 24.27 -14.01 64.77
N GLN A 10 23.78 -13.09 65.59
CA GLN A 10 22.53 -12.82 66.31
C GLN A 10 22.77 -11.44 66.98
N ILE A 11 21.74 -10.63 67.23
CA ILE A 11 21.48 -9.93 68.51
C ILE A 11 20.16 -9.12 68.36
N GLU A 12 19.18 -9.53 69.16
CA GLU A 12 17.91 -8.85 69.44
C GLU A 12 18.09 -7.70 70.45
N ARG A 13 17.14 -6.74 70.49
CA ARG A 13 16.43 -6.38 71.74
C ARG A 13 15.18 -5.49 71.54
N ARG A 14 14.03 -6.18 71.65
CA ARG A 14 12.80 -5.89 72.42
C ARG A 14 12.01 -4.56 72.30
N GLN A 15 10.75 -4.78 71.93
CA GLN A 15 9.53 -3.99 72.16
C GLN A 15 9.16 -3.87 73.66
N PHE A 16 8.50 -2.77 74.08
CA PHE A 16 7.53 -2.77 75.19
C PHE A 16 6.50 -1.61 75.14
N LEU A 17 5.23 -2.00 74.95
CA LEU A 17 3.92 -1.55 75.49
C LEU A 17 3.54 -0.10 75.94
N LYS A 18 2.40 0.35 75.36
CA LYS A 18 1.08 0.79 75.93
C LYS A 18 0.85 2.14 76.69
N ARG A 19 -0.19 2.86 76.17
CA ARG A 19 -1.37 3.55 76.81
C ARG A 19 -1.06 4.77 77.73
N THR A 20 -1.79 5.89 77.81
CA THR A 20 -3.23 6.22 77.61
C THR A 20 -3.48 7.76 77.67
N LEU A 21 -4.51 8.23 76.94
CA LEU A 21 -5.49 9.32 77.20
C LEU A 21 -5.09 10.76 77.64
N GLY A 22 -5.61 11.73 76.88
CA GLY A 22 -5.87 13.13 77.31
C GLY A 22 -6.64 13.91 76.23
N ALA A 23 -7.89 14.28 76.52
CA ALA A 23 -8.86 14.86 75.60
C ALA A 23 -8.75 16.40 75.47
N VAL A 24 -9.00 16.94 74.28
CA VAL A 24 -9.66 18.26 74.07
C VAL A 24 -10.51 18.16 72.80
N GLY A 25 -11.80 18.42 72.94
CA GLY A 25 -12.79 18.33 71.86
C GLY A 25 -12.87 19.58 70.99
N VAL A 26 -13.35 19.37 69.76
CA VAL A 26 -14.07 20.38 68.98
C VAL A 26 -15.26 19.69 68.34
N VAL A 27 -16.45 20.04 68.79
CA VAL A 27 -17.72 19.72 68.16
C VAL A 27 -17.83 20.60 66.91
N SER A 28 -17.97 20.00 65.73
CA SER A 28 -18.50 20.68 64.55
C SER A 28 -19.62 19.83 63.97
N LEU A 29 -20.82 20.44 63.95
CA LEU A 29 -22.08 19.89 63.49
C LEU A 29 -22.06 19.58 61.97
N PRO A 30 -22.88 18.64 61.47
CA PRO A 30 -22.94 18.30 60.06
C PRO A 30 -23.72 19.38 59.30
N LEU A 31 -23.11 19.99 58.28
CA LEU A 31 -23.84 20.77 57.29
C LEU A 31 -24.42 19.80 56.23
N PRO A 32 -25.67 20.01 55.79
CA PRO A 32 -26.31 19.12 54.83
C PRO A 32 -25.62 19.26 53.47
N VAL A 33 -25.28 18.13 52.85
CA VAL A 33 -24.92 18.09 51.43
C VAL A 33 -26.19 18.40 50.66
N SER A 34 -26.34 19.66 50.23
CA SER A 34 -27.36 20.06 49.28
C SER A 34 -27.08 19.36 47.95
N GLN A 35 -27.73 18.23 47.72
CA GLN A 35 -28.18 17.89 46.38
C GLN A 35 -29.18 18.97 45.96
N ALA A 36 -28.81 19.77 44.96
CA ALA A 36 -29.66 20.13 43.83
C ALA A 36 -29.00 21.27 43.05
N LEU A 37 -28.70 21.04 41.77
CA LEU A 37 -29.51 21.55 40.66
C LEU A 37 -28.72 21.40 39.37
N ALA A 38 -29.28 20.60 38.47
CA ALA A 38 -29.00 20.70 37.05
C ALA A 38 -29.27 22.14 36.60
N ALA A 39 -28.28 22.76 35.97
CA ALA A 39 -28.46 23.95 35.16
C ALA A 39 -28.24 23.56 33.70
N SER A 40 -29.35 23.41 33.00
CA SER A 40 -29.43 23.41 31.54
C SER A 40 -29.08 24.80 31.01
N GLY A 41 -28.22 24.85 29.98
CA GLY A 41 -28.06 26.05 29.13
C GLY A 41 -26.63 26.31 28.67
N GLY A 42 -26.33 25.93 27.41
CA GLY A 42 -25.19 26.46 26.66
C GLY A 42 -23.88 25.64 26.68
N ALA A 43 -23.94 24.31 26.66
CA ALA A 43 -22.73 23.48 26.61
C ALA A 43 -22.23 23.28 25.16
N GLY A 44 -21.81 24.36 24.50
CA GLY A 44 -21.26 24.31 23.15
C GLY A 44 -19.76 24.01 23.07
N ASN A 45 -19.01 24.07 24.18
CA ASN A 45 -17.55 23.93 24.21
C ASN A 45 -16.97 23.62 25.62
N LEU A 46 -17.66 22.82 26.44
CA LEU A 46 -17.08 22.34 27.71
C LEU A 46 -16.39 20.99 27.50
N ALA A 47 -15.34 20.71 28.27
CA ALA A 47 -14.72 19.38 28.29
C ALA A 47 -15.79 18.35 28.69
N PRO A 48 -15.95 17.25 27.94
CA PRO A 48 -16.92 16.23 28.29
C PRO A 48 -16.58 15.62 29.67
N ASP A 49 -17.57 14.94 30.26
CA ASP A 49 -17.40 14.10 31.44
C ASP A 49 -16.10 13.26 31.35
N VAL A 50 -15.47 13.01 32.51
CA VAL A 50 -14.23 12.22 32.59
C VAL A 50 -14.45 10.88 31.88
N PRO A 51 -13.76 10.59 30.76
CA PRO A 51 -14.06 9.40 29.97
C PRO A 51 -13.75 8.10 30.73
N GLU A 52 -14.57 7.06 30.53
CA GLU A 52 -14.45 5.78 31.25
C GLU A 52 -13.05 5.15 31.15
N TRP A 53 -12.42 5.23 29.96
CA TRP A 53 -11.08 4.69 29.72
C TRP A 53 -9.96 5.39 30.53
N SER A 54 -10.24 6.57 31.10
CA SER A 54 -9.29 7.26 31.99
C SER A 54 -9.40 6.82 33.45
N LEU A 55 -10.42 6.02 33.80
CA LEU A 55 -10.69 5.59 35.18
C LEU A 55 -10.01 4.26 35.54
N SER A 56 -9.39 3.57 34.58
CA SER A 56 -8.71 2.28 34.79
C SER A 56 -7.40 2.19 34.01
N GLN A 57 -6.49 1.34 34.49
CA GLN A 57 -5.24 1.08 33.77
C GLN A 57 -5.49 0.23 32.51
N GLY A 58 -4.82 0.60 31.43
CA GLY A 58 -4.81 -0.17 30.19
C GLY A 58 -3.97 -1.44 30.25
N LYS A 59 -3.82 -2.11 29.10
CA LYS A 59 -2.96 -3.29 28.95
C LYS A 59 -1.47 -2.93 29.23
N PRO A 60 -0.67 -3.85 29.78
CA PRO A 60 0.76 -3.64 29.96
C PRO A 60 1.51 -3.62 28.61
N ILE A 61 2.76 -3.18 28.61
CA ILE A 61 3.65 -3.28 27.44
C ILE A 61 3.75 -4.73 26.94
N LEU A 62 4.08 -4.92 25.65
CA LEU A 62 4.21 -6.23 25.00
C LEU A 62 2.90 -7.05 24.95
N SER A 63 1.74 -6.38 24.91
CA SER A 63 0.42 -7.02 24.87
C SER A 63 -0.40 -6.60 23.63
N PRO A 64 -0.02 -7.01 22.41
CA PRO A 64 0.97 -8.06 22.07
C PRO A 64 2.40 -7.53 21.82
N ALA A 65 3.37 -8.45 21.70
CA ALA A 65 4.76 -8.13 21.37
C ALA A 65 4.94 -7.55 19.95
N TYR A 66 4.10 -7.98 19.00
CA TYR A 66 4.00 -7.37 17.67
C TYR A 66 2.60 -6.77 17.51
N GLY A 67 2.53 -5.44 17.46
CA GLY A 67 1.29 -4.68 17.47
C GLY A 67 0.31 -5.06 16.35
N GLN A 68 -0.97 -4.93 16.64
CA GLN A 68 -2.05 -5.07 15.67
C GLN A 68 -2.88 -3.77 15.64
N PRO A 69 -3.61 -3.49 14.54
CA PRO A 69 -4.54 -2.38 14.51
C PRO A 69 -5.54 -2.43 15.66
N SER A 70 -6.06 -1.26 16.04
CA SER A 70 -7.15 -1.16 17.00
C SER A 70 -8.36 -1.98 16.52
N ARG A 71 -9.12 -2.56 17.45
CA ARG A 71 -10.38 -3.26 17.12
C ARG A 71 -11.43 -2.36 16.45
N PHE A 72 -11.27 -1.03 16.56
CA PHE A 72 -12.14 -0.05 15.92
C PHE A 72 -11.79 0.21 14.45
N GLU A 73 -10.70 -0.40 13.96
CA GLU A 73 -10.23 -0.33 12.56
C GLU A 73 -10.40 -1.70 11.87
N ASP A 74 -11.29 -2.57 12.36
CA ASP A 74 -11.49 -3.93 11.84
C ASP A 74 -12.03 -3.97 10.40
N GLY A 75 -12.66 -2.89 9.94
CA GLY A 75 -13.08 -2.67 8.56
C GLY A 75 -11.94 -2.28 7.61
N VAL A 76 -10.77 -1.88 8.11
CA VAL A 76 -9.62 -1.47 7.27
C VAL A 76 -8.84 -2.71 6.85
N VAL A 77 -9.37 -3.41 5.85
CA VAL A 77 -8.85 -4.71 5.39
C VAL A 77 -8.75 -4.79 3.88
N ARG A 78 -7.99 -5.77 3.39
CA ARG A 78 -8.01 -6.16 1.98
C ARG A 78 -9.38 -6.80 1.66
N THR A 79 -9.95 -6.47 0.50
CA THR A 79 -11.13 -7.17 -0.03
C THR A 79 -10.74 -8.04 -1.23
N PRO A 80 -11.23 -9.27 -1.36
CA PRO A 80 -10.95 -10.11 -2.53
C PRO A 80 -11.79 -9.68 -3.74
N THR A 81 -11.37 -10.07 -4.93
CA THR A 81 -12.27 -10.05 -6.10
C THR A 81 -13.16 -11.28 -6.14
N ASP A 82 -14.36 -11.12 -6.72
CA ASP A 82 -15.26 -12.23 -7.09
C ASP A 82 -15.18 -12.58 -8.58
N LEU A 83 -14.25 -11.97 -9.34
CA LEU A 83 -14.17 -12.12 -10.80
C LEU A 83 -13.37 -13.35 -11.25
N THR A 84 -12.71 -14.08 -10.34
CA THR A 84 -11.83 -15.20 -10.68
C THR A 84 -12.43 -16.55 -10.34
N PRO A 85 -12.19 -17.59 -11.16
CA PRO A 85 -12.75 -18.93 -10.93
C PRO A 85 -12.15 -19.64 -9.71
N THR A 86 -10.94 -19.25 -9.27
CA THR A 86 -10.29 -19.84 -8.10
C THR A 86 -9.76 -18.75 -7.19
N LYS A 87 -9.55 -19.09 -5.90
CA LYS A 87 -8.93 -18.18 -4.93
C LYS A 87 -7.40 -18.18 -4.99
N THR A 88 -6.80 -19.19 -5.62
CA THR A 88 -5.34 -19.32 -5.77
C THR A 88 -4.79 -18.56 -6.98
N SER A 89 -5.62 -18.34 -8.00
CA SER A 89 -5.33 -17.48 -9.15
C SER A 89 -6.24 -16.25 -9.10
N SER A 90 -5.97 -15.37 -8.14
CA SER A 90 -6.88 -14.29 -7.75
C SER A 90 -6.14 -13.06 -7.23
N TRP A 91 -6.89 -12.03 -6.86
CA TRP A 91 -6.38 -10.80 -6.26
C TRP A 91 -7.25 -10.24 -5.15
N SER A 92 -6.65 -9.37 -4.36
CA SER A 92 -7.33 -8.51 -3.40
C SER A 92 -7.06 -7.04 -3.69
N PHE A 93 -7.69 -6.13 -2.94
CA PHE A 93 -7.58 -4.69 -3.10
C PHE A 93 -7.14 -4.01 -1.80
N THR A 94 -6.19 -3.08 -1.89
CA THR A 94 -5.79 -2.19 -0.79
C THR A 94 -6.90 -1.17 -0.47
N PRO A 95 -7.28 -0.95 0.81
CA PRO A 95 -8.34 -0.02 1.22
C PRO A 95 -7.91 1.45 1.15
N LEU A 96 -7.66 1.97 -0.06
CA LEU A 96 -7.03 3.29 -0.27
C LEU A 96 -7.77 4.47 0.38
N GLN A 97 -9.09 4.39 0.56
CA GLN A 97 -9.88 5.44 1.24
C GLN A 97 -9.54 5.60 2.72
N ASP A 98 -9.13 4.51 3.37
CA ASP A 98 -8.90 4.44 4.82
C ASP A 98 -7.44 4.71 5.18
N LEU A 99 -6.55 4.74 4.17
CA LEU A 99 -5.13 4.99 4.38
C LEU A 99 -4.78 6.48 4.38
N ASN A 100 -3.69 6.79 5.10
CA ASN A 100 -3.13 8.13 5.17
C ASN A 100 -1.68 8.13 4.66
N GLY A 101 -1.23 9.26 4.12
CA GLY A 101 0.11 9.39 3.54
C GLY A 101 0.30 8.57 2.26
N THR A 102 1.51 8.04 2.06
CA THR A 102 1.90 7.36 0.82
C THR A 102 2.47 5.96 1.02
N ILE A 103 2.68 5.50 2.25
CA ILE A 103 3.16 4.15 2.54
C ILE A 103 1.98 3.24 2.89
N THR A 104 1.87 2.12 2.19
CA THR A 104 0.86 1.09 2.45
C THR A 104 1.36 0.17 3.56
N PRO A 105 0.63 -0.02 4.67
CA PRO A 105 0.98 -1.01 5.69
C PRO A 105 1.13 -2.40 5.09
N ASN A 106 2.12 -3.18 5.55
CA ASN A 106 2.45 -4.49 4.94
C ASN A 106 1.24 -5.43 4.85
N GLY A 107 0.44 -5.50 5.92
CA GLY A 107 -0.79 -6.31 5.97
C GLY A 107 -1.94 -5.83 5.06
N LEU A 108 -1.80 -4.67 4.40
CA LEU A 108 -2.81 -4.07 3.53
C LEU A 108 -2.35 -3.90 2.07
N VAL A 109 -1.10 -4.23 1.77
CA VAL A 109 -0.59 -4.28 0.39
C VAL A 109 -1.37 -5.33 -0.40
N PHE A 110 -1.97 -4.95 -1.53
CA PHE A 110 -2.84 -5.85 -2.29
C PHE A 110 -2.10 -7.14 -2.68
N GLU A 111 -2.88 -8.19 -2.90
CA GLU A 111 -2.35 -9.48 -3.33
C GLU A 111 -2.73 -9.77 -4.77
N ARG A 112 -1.80 -10.38 -5.52
CA ARG A 112 -2.09 -11.03 -6.80
C ARG A 112 -1.29 -12.32 -6.87
N HIS A 113 -2.00 -13.42 -7.09
CA HIS A 113 -1.42 -14.76 -7.16
C HIS A 113 -1.91 -15.46 -8.41
N HIS A 114 -1.10 -16.39 -8.94
CA HIS A 114 -1.51 -17.26 -10.04
C HIS A 114 -1.47 -18.75 -9.66
N GLY A 115 -0.88 -19.09 -8.52
CA GLY A 115 -0.79 -20.43 -7.96
C GLY A 115 -0.83 -20.48 -6.42
N GLY A 116 -1.46 -19.50 -5.78
CA GLY A 116 -1.49 -19.36 -4.31
C GLY A 116 -0.20 -18.79 -3.72
N VAL A 117 -0.07 -18.87 -2.40
CA VAL A 117 1.11 -18.43 -1.65
C VAL A 117 1.90 -19.68 -1.22
N PRO A 118 3.11 -19.92 -1.76
CA PRO A 118 3.96 -21.01 -1.29
C PRO A 118 4.52 -20.71 0.11
N ASP A 119 4.71 -21.77 0.89
CA ASP A 119 5.44 -21.74 2.16
C ASP A 119 6.91 -22.08 1.89
N ILE A 120 7.79 -21.08 1.99
CA ILE A 120 9.19 -21.20 1.60
C ILE A 120 10.08 -21.00 2.83
N ASP A 121 10.84 -22.04 3.15
CA ASP A 121 11.95 -21.95 4.10
C ASP A 121 13.08 -21.10 3.50
N PRO A 122 13.48 -19.97 4.12
CA PRO A 122 14.55 -19.13 3.62
C PRO A 122 15.91 -19.82 3.57
N GLU A 123 16.15 -20.86 4.38
CA GLU A 123 17.40 -21.63 4.38
C GLU A 123 17.51 -22.57 3.17
N GLN A 124 16.38 -22.94 2.58
CA GLN A 124 16.32 -23.78 1.38
C GLN A 124 16.15 -22.97 0.10
N HIS A 125 15.84 -21.68 0.21
CA HIS A 125 15.63 -20.83 -0.95
C HIS A 125 16.94 -20.50 -1.66
N GLN A 126 16.95 -20.69 -2.98
CA GLN A 126 18.09 -20.37 -3.84
C GLN A 126 17.65 -19.53 -5.03
N LEU A 127 18.48 -18.55 -5.39
CA LEU A 127 18.37 -17.76 -6.62
C LEU A 127 19.44 -18.21 -7.62
N MET A 128 19.03 -18.79 -8.75
CA MET A 128 19.91 -19.13 -9.85
C MET A 128 20.00 -17.97 -10.86
N LEU A 129 21.20 -17.56 -11.23
CA LEU A 129 21.50 -16.61 -12.30
C LEU A 129 22.38 -17.31 -13.36
N HIS A 130 21.84 -17.51 -14.56
CA HIS A 130 22.53 -18.26 -15.62
C HIS A 130 22.16 -17.76 -17.03
N GLY A 131 22.54 -18.51 -18.06
CA GLY A 131 22.29 -18.18 -19.47
C GLY A 131 23.51 -17.51 -20.10
N MET A 132 23.32 -16.40 -20.80
CA MET A 132 24.36 -15.61 -21.46
C MET A 132 25.20 -14.77 -20.45
N VAL A 133 25.85 -15.48 -19.53
CA VAL A 133 26.80 -14.94 -18.54
C VAL A 133 28.13 -15.68 -18.62
N GLU A 134 29.20 -15.08 -18.14
CA GLU A 134 30.52 -15.69 -18.05
C GLU A 134 30.56 -16.76 -16.95
N LYS A 135 29.96 -16.44 -15.79
CA LYS A 135 29.93 -17.30 -14.62
C LYS A 135 28.49 -17.48 -14.15
N PRO A 136 27.84 -18.62 -14.44
CA PRO A 136 26.58 -18.98 -13.78
C PRO A 136 26.75 -19.04 -12.26
N MET A 137 25.76 -18.54 -11.53
CA MET A 137 25.80 -18.43 -10.06
C MET A 137 24.50 -18.94 -9.45
N ILE A 138 24.60 -19.51 -8.25
CA ILE A 138 23.48 -19.81 -7.37
C ILE A 138 23.77 -19.08 -6.06
N PHE A 139 22.78 -18.34 -5.55
CA PHE A 139 22.89 -17.59 -4.32
C PHE A 139 21.88 -18.12 -3.30
N ASP A 140 22.32 -18.36 -2.07
CA ASP A 140 21.39 -18.47 -0.94
C ASP A 140 21.03 -17.08 -0.36
N MET A 141 20.11 -17.05 0.60
CA MET A 141 19.67 -15.80 1.24
C MET A 141 20.77 -15.06 2.01
N ALA A 142 21.70 -15.79 2.65
CA ALA A 142 22.83 -15.18 3.35
C ALA A 142 23.77 -14.53 2.34
N GLU A 143 24.03 -15.16 1.20
CA GLU A 143 24.88 -14.64 0.14
C GLU A 143 24.30 -13.37 -0.48
N ILE A 144 23.00 -13.35 -0.77
CA ILE A 144 22.30 -12.16 -1.27
C ILE A 144 22.46 -10.99 -0.29
N LYS A 145 22.29 -11.23 1.01
CA LYS A 145 22.39 -10.20 2.06
C LYS A 145 23.81 -9.66 2.30
N ARG A 146 24.85 -10.28 1.73
CA ARG A 146 26.24 -9.77 1.78
C ARG A 146 26.50 -8.63 0.78
N PHE A 147 25.68 -8.50 -0.27
CA PHE A 147 25.87 -7.45 -1.27
C PHE A 147 25.43 -6.07 -0.73
N PRO A 148 25.91 -4.96 -1.32
CA PRO A 148 25.47 -3.61 -0.95
C PRO A 148 23.95 -3.45 -1.11
N GLN A 149 23.28 -3.16 0.01
CA GLN A 149 21.84 -2.96 0.03
C GLN A 149 21.44 -1.51 -0.25
N VAL A 150 20.22 -1.34 -0.78
CA VAL A 150 19.57 -0.05 -1.00
C VAL A 150 18.10 -0.14 -0.56
N SER A 151 17.55 0.99 -0.10
CA SER A 151 16.14 1.12 0.30
C SER A 151 15.49 2.22 -0.52
N MET A 152 14.33 1.94 -1.13
CA MET A 152 13.64 2.89 -2.01
C MET A 152 12.13 2.78 -1.89
N LYS A 153 11.44 3.93 -1.75
CA LYS A 153 9.97 3.98 -1.81
C LYS A 153 9.53 3.87 -3.25
N ARG A 154 8.76 2.84 -3.60
CA ARG A 154 8.23 2.64 -4.96
C ARG A 154 6.80 2.12 -4.91
N PHE A 155 5.99 2.61 -5.85
CA PHE A 155 4.67 2.03 -6.04
C PHE A 155 4.75 0.68 -6.74
N LEU A 156 3.78 -0.17 -6.43
CA LEU A 156 3.45 -1.41 -7.10
C LEU A 156 2.01 -1.26 -7.59
N GLU A 157 1.78 -1.24 -8.89
CA GLU A 157 0.44 -1.20 -9.48
C GLU A 157 0.26 -2.41 -10.39
N CYS A 158 -0.84 -3.15 -10.25
CA CYS A 158 -1.21 -4.16 -11.23
C CYS A 158 -1.60 -3.47 -12.54
N SER A 159 -1.18 -3.97 -13.70
CA SER A 159 -1.69 -3.43 -14.97
C SER A 159 -3.19 -3.63 -15.16
N GLY A 160 -3.81 -4.55 -14.41
CA GLY A 160 -5.26 -4.70 -14.31
C GLY A 160 -5.93 -3.72 -13.34
N ASN A 161 -5.23 -2.78 -12.71
CA ASN A 161 -5.87 -1.77 -11.86
C ASN A 161 -6.93 -1.02 -12.69
N THR A 162 -8.10 -0.75 -12.11
CA THR A 162 -9.30 -0.20 -12.80
C THR A 162 -9.87 -1.03 -13.96
N LEU A 163 -9.54 -2.32 -14.14
CA LEU A 163 -9.99 -3.10 -15.31
C LEU A 163 -11.52 -3.13 -15.54
N THR A 164 -12.32 -2.92 -14.49
CA THR A 164 -13.78 -2.95 -14.56
C THR A 164 -14.39 -1.64 -15.09
N GLU A 165 -13.61 -0.57 -15.14
CA GLU A 165 -14.09 0.79 -15.41
C GLU A 165 -14.00 1.18 -16.90
N TRP A 166 -13.60 0.24 -17.78
CA TRP A 166 -13.57 0.50 -19.22
C TRP A 166 -14.94 0.82 -19.81
N LYS A 167 -15.99 0.09 -19.42
CA LYS A 167 -17.32 0.17 -20.08
C LYS A 167 -18.34 0.99 -19.29
N LYS A 168 -18.40 0.80 -17.98
CA LYS A 168 -19.38 1.42 -17.08
C LYS A 168 -18.77 1.58 -15.69
N PRO A 169 -19.24 2.52 -14.87
CA PRO A 169 -18.77 2.65 -13.50
C PRO A 169 -19.21 1.40 -12.73
N SER A 170 -18.25 0.58 -12.29
CA SER A 170 -18.56 -0.76 -11.72
C SER A 170 -18.16 -0.85 -10.25
N GLY A 171 -16.98 -0.38 -9.88
CA GLY A 171 -16.55 -0.35 -8.48
C GLY A 171 -17.33 0.68 -7.67
N LYS A 172 -17.68 0.37 -6.41
CA LYS A 172 -18.43 1.29 -5.54
C LYS A 172 -17.50 2.26 -4.83
N THR A 173 -16.32 1.80 -4.45
CA THR A 173 -15.33 2.55 -3.67
C THR A 173 -14.03 2.74 -4.45
N VAL A 174 -13.11 3.56 -3.92
CA VAL A 174 -11.76 3.68 -4.47
C VAL A 174 -10.95 2.39 -4.27
N GLN A 175 -11.21 1.59 -3.23
CA GLN A 175 -10.64 0.25 -3.08
C GLN A 175 -11.04 -0.66 -4.24
N ASP A 176 -12.33 -0.68 -4.62
CA ASP A 176 -12.82 -1.56 -5.70
C ASP A 176 -12.24 -1.19 -7.06
N THR A 177 -12.06 0.11 -7.31
CA THR A 177 -11.61 0.62 -8.62
C THR A 177 -10.08 0.68 -8.72
N HIS A 178 -9.41 1.21 -7.70
CA HIS A 178 -7.98 1.57 -7.73
C HIS A 178 -7.12 0.78 -6.74
N GLY A 179 -7.70 -0.14 -5.96
CA GLY A 179 -7.01 -0.84 -4.88
C GLY A 179 -5.97 -1.87 -5.32
N LEU A 180 -5.76 -2.10 -6.62
CA LEU A 180 -4.60 -2.87 -7.12
C LEU A 180 -3.34 -1.99 -7.16
N LEU A 181 -3.11 -1.28 -6.07
CA LEU A 181 -2.08 -0.27 -5.90
C LEU A 181 -1.54 -0.31 -4.47
N SER A 182 -0.24 -0.24 -4.31
CA SER A 182 0.42 -0.04 -3.02
C SER A 182 1.72 0.70 -3.21
N CYS A 183 2.30 1.24 -2.13
CA CYS A 183 3.64 1.81 -2.15
C CYS A 183 4.35 1.48 -0.86
N CYS A 184 5.55 0.94 -0.98
CA CYS A 184 6.36 0.50 0.14
C CYS A 184 7.78 1.02 -0.04
N GLU A 185 8.51 1.13 1.06
CA GLU A 185 9.96 1.12 1.02
C GLU A 185 10.44 -0.31 0.82
N TRP A 186 11.11 -0.56 -0.31
CA TRP A 186 11.67 -1.86 -0.66
C TRP A 186 13.17 -1.87 -0.40
N THR A 187 13.65 -2.88 0.33
CA THR A 187 15.06 -3.01 0.70
C THR A 187 15.66 -4.31 0.15
N GLY A 188 16.78 -4.17 -0.55
CA GLY A 188 17.48 -5.29 -1.18
C GLY A 188 18.70 -4.87 -1.99
N VAL A 189 19.06 -5.69 -2.96
CA VAL A 189 20.27 -5.52 -3.79
C VAL A 189 19.87 -5.07 -5.19
N ARG A 190 20.63 -4.16 -5.80
CA ARG A 190 20.46 -3.82 -7.23
C ARG A 190 20.71 -5.07 -8.07
N LEU A 191 19.78 -5.40 -8.98
CA LEU A 191 19.96 -6.53 -9.88
C LEU A 191 21.24 -6.37 -10.73
N SER A 192 21.57 -5.14 -11.12
CA SER A 192 22.81 -4.80 -11.83
C SER A 192 24.08 -5.24 -11.09
N THR A 193 24.07 -5.29 -9.75
CA THR A 193 25.20 -5.80 -8.96
C THR A 193 25.40 -7.30 -9.15
N LEU A 194 24.31 -8.08 -9.13
CA LEU A 194 24.37 -9.53 -9.33
C LEU A 194 24.74 -9.86 -10.79
N LEU A 195 24.18 -9.12 -11.75
CA LEU A 195 24.49 -9.27 -13.17
C LEU A 195 25.96 -8.97 -13.48
N ARG A 196 26.53 -7.90 -12.89
CA ARG A 196 27.97 -7.62 -13.02
C ARG A 196 28.83 -8.71 -12.40
N ALA A 197 28.43 -9.29 -11.26
CA ALA A 197 29.17 -10.37 -10.63
C ALA A 197 29.19 -11.65 -11.48
N ALA A 198 28.11 -11.95 -12.20
CA ALA A 198 28.03 -13.08 -13.13
C ALA A 198 28.73 -12.82 -14.48
N GLY A 199 28.97 -11.55 -14.84
CA GLY A 199 29.55 -11.15 -16.11
C GLY A 199 28.58 -11.37 -17.28
N VAL A 200 27.63 -10.45 -17.49
CA VAL A 200 26.70 -10.51 -18.63
C VAL A 200 27.45 -10.36 -19.95
N ARG A 201 27.17 -11.24 -20.93
CA ARG A 201 27.80 -11.20 -22.26
C ARG A 201 27.23 -10.06 -23.12
N ASP A 202 28.04 -9.50 -24.02
CA ASP A 202 27.69 -8.32 -24.84
C ASP A 202 26.37 -8.43 -25.63
N LYS A 203 26.04 -9.63 -26.11
CA LYS A 203 24.83 -9.90 -26.89
C LYS A 203 23.58 -10.12 -26.04
N ALA A 204 23.69 -10.20 -24.72
CA ALA A 204 22.55 -10.35 -23.84
C ALA A 204 21.69 -9.08 -23.82
N LYS A 205 20.38 -9.23 -24.04
CA LYS A 205 19.41 -8.14 -24.10
C LYS A 205 18.19 -8.36 -23.21
N TRP A 206 17.98 -9.56 -22.70
CA TRP A 206 16.79 -9.95 -21.95
C TRP A 206 17.13 -10.85 -20.77
N ILE A 207 16.24 -10.87 -19.78
CA ILE A 207 16.29 -11.77 -18.62
C ILE A 207 14.92 -12.39 -18.43
N LEU A 208 14.83 -13.71 -18.38
CA LEU A 208 13.65 -14.40 -17.86
C LEU A 208 13.73 -14.42 -16.34
N ALA A 209 12.83 -13.72 -15.66
CA ALA A 209 12.63 -13.85 -14.23
C ALA A 209 11.53 -14.87 -13.94
N GLU A 210 11.75 -15.78 -13.00
CA GLU A 210 10.84 -16.89 -12.68
C GLU A 210 10.65 -17.07 -11.16
N GLY A 211 9.40 -17.23 -10.74
CA GLY A 211 8.98 -17.48 -9.37
C GLY A 211 9.01 -18.96 -8.98
N ALA A 212 9.09 -19.24 -7.68
CA ALA A 212 9.10 -20.58 -7.09
C ALA A 212 7.72 -21.16 -6.80
N ASP A 213 6.64 -20.43 -7.12
CA ASP A 213 5.28 -20.90 -6.93
C ASP A 213 4.87 -21.93 -8.00
N ALA A 214 3.75 -22.61 -7.78
CA ALA A 214 3.25 -23.64 -8.69
C ALA A 214 2.89 -23.11 -10.10
N ALA A 215 2.63 -21.81 -10.23
CA ALA A 215 2.42 -21.19 -11.54
C ALA A 215 3.74 -20.91 -12.29
N ALA A 216 4.88 -21.01 -11.61
CA ALA A 216 6.21 -20.64 -12.11
C ALA A 216 6.14 -19.29 -12.84
N MET A 217 5.59 -18.27 -12.18
CA MET A 217 5.27 -17.01 -12.86
C MET A 217 6.54 -16.47 -13.51
N THR A 218 6.50 -16.24 -14.83
CA THR A 218 7.63 -15.86 -15.66
C THR A 218 7.39 -14.58 -16.43
N ARG A 219 8.40 -13.70 -16.47
CA ARG A 219 8.40 -12.51 -17.32
C ARG A 219 9.77 -12.24 -17.91
N SER A 220 9.78 -11.81 -19.17
CA SER A 220 10.95 -11.28 -19.87
C SER A 220 11.16 -9.82 -19.52
N ILE A 221 12.33 -9.51 -18.97
CA ILE A 221 12.73 -8.17 -18.55
C ILE A 221 13.85 -7.67 -19.49
N PRO A 222 13.72 -6.47 -20.08
CA PRO A 222 14.80 -5.88 -20.86
C PRO A 222 16.05 -5.68 -20.00
N MET A 223 17.23 -5.99 -20.55
CA MET A 223 18.51 -5.84 -19.85
C MET A 223 18.76 -4.38 -19.41
N GLU A 224 18.34 -3.41 -20.22
CA GLU A 224 18.44 -1.98 -19.88
C GLU A 224 17.71 -1.67 -18.57
N LYS A 225 16.48 -2.18 -18.42
CA LYS A 225 15.69 -2.03 -17.19
C LYS A 225 16.36 -2.72 -16.00
N ALA A 226 16.90 -3.92 -16.22
CA ALA A 226 17.58 -4.70 -15.18
C ALA A 226 18.87 -4.03 -14.68
N MET A 227 19.56 -3.32 -15.56
CA MET A 227 20.82 -2.63 -15.24
C MET A 227 20.61 -1.25 -14.59
N ASP A 228 19.48 -0.59 -14.87
CA ASP A 228 19.11 0.72 -14.31
C ASP A 228 18.69 0.64 -12.83
N ASP A 229 17.44 0.26 -12.56
CA ASP A 229 16.82 0.42 -11.23
C ASP A 229 16.07 -0.80 -10.69
N ALA A 230 16.25 -1.96 -11.32
CA ALA A 230 15.75 -3.23 -10.81
C ALA A 230 16.39 -3.63 -9.47
N LEU A 231 15.57 -4.20 -8.57
CA LEU A 231 15.97 -4.64 -7.24
C LEU A 231 15.58 -6.10 -7.00
N VAL A 232 16.47 -6.85 -6.38
CA VAL A 232 16.20 -8.15 -5.76
C VAL A 232 16.04 -7.90 -4.26
N VAL A 233 14.81 -8.03 -3.77
CA VAL A 233 14.32 -7.47 -2.51
C VAL A 233 13.99 -8.58 -1.52
N TYR A 234 14.38 -8.39 -0.25
CA TYR A 234 14.09 -9.29 0.87
C TYR A 234 13.42 -8.60 2.06
N ALA A 235 13.24 -7.27 2.03
CA ALA A 235 12.58 -6.51 3.07
C ALA A 235 11.64 -5.43 2.50
N GLN A 236 10.57 -5.15 3.23
CA GLN A 236 9.47 -4.27 2.88
C GLN A 236 9.02 -3.48 4.11
N ASN A 237 9.04 -2.15 4.02
CA ASN A 237 8.69 -1.22 5.11
C ASN A 237 9.42 -1.54 6.43
N GLY A 238 10.72 -1.82 6.35
CA GLY A 238 11.58 -2.04 7.52
C GLY A 238 11.59 -3.46 8.10
N GLU A 239 10.76 -4.38 7.62
CA GLU A 239 10.75 -5.79 8.03
C GLU A 239 10.93 -6.74 6.85
N ALA A 240 11.07 -8.04 7.12
CA ALA A 240 11.11 -9.05 6.05
C ALA A 240 9.80 -9.01 5.22
N LEU A 241 9.89 -9.44 3.96
CA LEU A 241 8.71 -9.61 3.12
C LEU A 241 7.65 -10.46 3.81
N ARG A 242 6.38 -10.15 3.60
CA ARG A 242 5.28 -11.07 3.97
C ARG A 242 5.24 -12.25 2.99
N PRO A 243 4.82 -13.46 3.42
CA PRO A 243 4.69 -14.62 2.52
C PRO A 243 3.94 -14.30 1.22
N GLU A 244 2.80 -13.62 1.32
CA GLU A 244 1.97 -13.24 0.18
C GLU A 244 2.62 -12.18 -0.73
N GLN A 245 3.63 -11.46 -0.22
CA GLN A 245 4.38 -10.44 -0.93
C GLN A 245 5.72 -10.96 -1.48
N GLY A 246 6.00 -12.26 -1.38
CA GLY A 246 7.14 -12.88 -2.05
C GLY A 246 8.27 -13.29 -1.12
N TYR A 247 8.03 -13.48 0.17
CA TYR A 247 9.05 -13.98 1.10
C TYR A 247 9.66 -15.31 0.61
N PRO A 248 10.99 -15.49 0.63
CA PRO A 248 11.99 -14.58 1.21
C PRO A 248 12.58 -13.57 0.21
N LEU A 249 12.27 -13.69 -1.08
CA LEU A 249 12.93 -12.93 -2.14
C LEU A 249 11.98 -12.60 -3.30
N ARG A 250 11.96 -11.33 -3.73
CA ARG A 250 11.20 -10.90 -4.91
C ARG A 250 11.98 -9.94 -5.80
N LEU A 251 11.55 -9.82 -7.05
CA LEU A 251 11.96 -8.77 -7.95
C LEU A 251 11.06 -7.54 -7.78
N ILE A 252 11.64 -6.35 -7.81
CA ILE A 252 10.96 -5.06 -7.93
C ILE A 252 11.53 -4.34 -9.15
N LEU A 253 10.64 -3.92 -10.05
CA LEU A 253 10.96 -3.17 -11.26
C LEU A 253 10.21 -1.83 -11.22
N PRO A 254 10.83 -0.77 -10.66
CA PRO A 254 10.14 0.49 -10.41
C PRO A 254 9.43 1.05 -11.64
N GLY A 255 8.15 1.37 -11.53
CA GLY A 255 7.35 1.95 -12.61
C GLY A 255 6.90 0.99 -13.71
N PHE A 256 7.33 -0.28 -13.68
CA PHE A 256 6.78 -1.32 -14.52
C PHE A 256 5.55 -1.98 -13.87
N GLU A 257 4.67 -2.52 -14.69
CA GLU A 257 3.47 -3.24 -14.28
C GLU A 257 3.79 -4.36 -13.28
N GLY A 258 2.94 -4.48 -12.26
CA GLY A 258 3.21 -5.30 -11.08
C GLY A 258 3.42 -6.78 -11.37
N ASN A 259 2.92 -7.29 -12.50
CA ASN A 259 3.15 -8.68 -12.85
C ASN A 259 4.62 -8.93 -13.29
N THR A 260 5.36 -7.94 -13.79
CA THR A 260 6.82 -8.08 -13.99
C THR A 260 7.63 -8.22 -12.68
N GLN A 261 7.02 -7.89 -11.53
CA GLN A 261 7.69 -7.85 -10.24
C GLN A 261 7.57 -9.21 -9.54
N ILE A 262 8.25 -10.21 -10.11
CA ILE A 262 8.18 -11.63 -9.76
C ILE A 262 8.40 -11.87 -8.26
N LYS A 263 7.44 -12.54 -7.63
CA LYS A 263 7.53 -12.98 -6.24
C LYS A 263 8.19 -14.35 -6.14
N TRP A 264 8.75 -14.65 -4.97
CA TRP A 264 9.40 -15.94 -4.69
C TRP A 264 10.49 -16.24 -5.73
N LEU A 265 11.25 -15.22 -6.11
CA LEU A 265 12.16 -15.22 -7.24
C LEU A 265 13.22 -16.31 -7.08
N ARG A 266 13.23 -17.31 -7.96
CA ARG A 266 14.20 -18.42 -7.90
C ARG A 266 15.16 -18.49 -9.07
N ARG A 267 14.84 -17.87 -10.21
CA ARG A 267 15.67 -17.99 -11.42
C ARG A 267 15.65 -16.73 -12.26
N LEU A 268 16.83 -16.39 -12.76
CA LEU A 268 17.13 -15.32 -13.71
C LEU A 268 17.95 -15.94 -14.85
N GLU A 269 17.34 -16.10 -16.02
CA GLU A 269 18.02 -16.61 -17.21
C GLU A 269 18.29 -15.47 -18.19
N VAL A 270 19.55 -15.21 -18.48
CA VAL A 270 19.98 -14.15 -19.40
C VAL A 270 19.97 -14.67 -20.84
N GLY A 271 19.30 -13.95 -21.73
CA GLY A 271 19.17 -14.27 -23.16
C GLY A 271 19.31 -13.06 -24.07
N ASP A 272 19.24 -13.28 -25.38
CA ASP A 272 19.34 -12.24 -26.42
C ASP A 272 17.97 -11.79 -26.97
N ALA A 273 16.89 -12.51 -26.65
CA ALA A 273 15.52 -12.24 -27.06
C ALA A 273 14.53 -12.42 -25.89
N PRO A 274 13.32 -11.82 -25.94
CA PRO A 274 12.27 -12.12 -24.97
C PRO A 274 11.81 -13.58 -25.13
N TYR A 275 11.47 -14.22 -24.02
CA TYR A 275 11.14 -15.64 -23.94
C TYR A 275 9.71 -15.97 -24.38
N MET A 276 8.86 -14.95 -24.55
CA MET A 276 7.49 -15.09 -25.05
C MET A 276 6.65 -16.08 -24.25
N THR A 277 6.74 -16.03 -22.92
CA THR A 277 5.97 -16.92 -22.03
C THR A 277 4.48 -16.56 -22.02
N ARG A 278 3.66 -17.39 -21.39
CA ARG A 278 2.19 -17.19 -21.30
C ARG A 278 1.83 -15.79 -20.79
N GLU A 279 2.53 -15.31 -19.76
CA GLU A 279 2.23 -14.06 -19.05
C GLU A 279 2.78 -12.81 -19.76
N GLU A 280 3.13 -12.93 -21.05
CA GLU A 280 3.49 -11.81 -21.94
C GLU A 280 3.05 -12.02 -23.39
N THR A 281 2.24 -13.06 -23.62
CA THR A 281 1.62 -13.40 -24.91
C THR A 281 0.11 -13.56 -24.76
N SER A 282 -0.33 -14.57 -23.99
CA SER A 282 -1.75 -14.84 -23.72
C SER A 282 -2.35 -13.85 -22.72
N LYS A 283 -1.55 -13.42 -21.74
CA LYS A 283 -1.92 -12.43 -20.72
C LYS A 283 -1.00 -11.23 -20.82
N TYR A 284 -1.43 -10.13 -20.23
CA TYR A 284 -0.69 -8.86 -20.23
C TYR A 284 -0.31 -8.38 -21.64
N THR A 285 -1.20 -8.66 -22.59
CA THR A 285 -1.20 -8.13 -23.95
C THR A 285 -2.51 -7.37 -24.17
N ASP A 286 -2.41 -6.19 -24.77
CA ASP A 286 -3.54 -5.26 -24.90
C ASP A 286 -4.17 -5.36 -26.27
N LEU A 287 -5.36 -5.98 -26.36
CA LEU A 287 -6.11 -6.08 -27.61
C LEU A 287 -6.59 -4.70 -28.08
N MET A 288 -6.28 -4.39 -29.34
CA MET A 288 -6.60 -3.14 -30.01
C MET A 288 -7.84 -3.28 -30.91
N PRO A 289 -8.48 -2.17 -31.33
CA PRO A 289 -9.70 -2.21 -32.14
C PRO A 289 -9.55 -2.92 -33.50
N ASP A 290 -8.36 -2.88 -34.09
CA ASP A 290 -8.03 -3.50 -35.38
C ASP A 290 -7.76 -5.02 -35.28
N GLY A 291 -7.85 -5.59 -34.07
CA GLY A 291 -7.59 -7.01 -33.81
C GLY A 291 -6.12 -7.34 -33.54
N SER A 292 -5.20 -6.37 -33.65
CA SER A 292 -3.82 -6.52 -33.18
C SER A 292 -3.75 -6.45 -31.64
N ALA A 293 -2.62 -6.84 -31.05
CA ALA A 293 -2.38 -6.66 -29.62
C ALA A 293 -1.03 -6.01 -29.36
N ARG A 294 -0.99 -5.07 -28.41
CA ARG A 294 0.29 -4.53 -27.90
C ARG A 294 0.87 -5.52 -26.91
N GLN A 295 2.15 -5.83 -27.07
CA GLN A 295 2.93 -6.60 -26.12
C GLN A 295 3.92 -5.69 -25.41
N PHE A 296 4.44 -6.13 -24.28
CA PHE A 296 5.51 -5.43 -23.57
C PHE A 296 5.16 -3.98 -23.20
N THR A 297 3.88 -3.72 -22.90
CA THR A 297 3.37 -2.46 -22.36
C THR A 297 3.79 -2.33 -20.89
N PHE A 298 5.09 -2.24 -20.65
CA PHE A 298 5.64 -2.38 -19.30
C PHE A 298 5.29 -1.20 -18.39
N VAL A 299 5.39 0.02 -18.88
CA VAL A 299 5.34 1.23 -18.05
C VAL A 299 3.92 1.52 -17.59
N MET A 300 3.73 1.70 -16.27
CA MET A 300 2.50 2.25 -15.71
C MET A 300 2.51 3.77 -15.89
N GLU A 301 1.70 4.29 -16.82
CA GLU A 301 1.64 5.73 -17.14
C GLU A 301 1.11 6.58 -15.96
N ALA A 302 1.25 7.91 -16.05
CA ALA A 302 0.80 8.79 -14.97
C ALA A 302 -0.70 8.61 -14.67
N LYS A 303 -1.02 8.46 -13.39
CA LYS A 303 -2.38 8.18 -12.91
C LYS A 303 -2.60 8.86 -11.56
N SER A 304 -3.85 9.21 -11.27
CA SER A 304 -4.28 9.73 -9.98
C SER A 304 -5.70 9.32 -9.64
N VAL A 305 -6.01 9.35 -8.35
CA VAL A 305 -7.37 9.18 -7.84
C VAL A 305 -7.58 9.99 -6.57
N ILE A 306 -8.76 10.57 -6.42
CA ILE A 306 -9.23 11.15 -5.16
C ILE A 306 -9.66 10.02 -4.24
N THR A 307 -9.06 9.93 -3.05
CA THR A 307 -9.39 8.93 -2.02
C THR A 307 -10.42 9.46 -1.03
N PHE A 308 -10.58 10.78 -0.89
CA PHE A 308 -11.67 11.41 -0.16
C PHE A 308 -11.98 12.83 -0.68
N PRO A 309 -13.26 13.21 -0.83
CA PRO A 309 -14.43 12.32 -0.83
C PRO A 309 -14.38 11.37 -2.03
N SER A 310 -14.79 10.13 -1.82
CA SER A 310 -14.76 9.05 -2.82
C SER A 310 -15.93 8.11 -2.58
N GLY A 311 -16.21 7.22 -3.54
CA GLY A 311 -17.38 6.36 -3.51
C GLY A 311 -17.55 5.60 -2.19
N GLY A 312 -18.77 5.60 -1.65
CA GLY A 312 -19.11 5.01 -0.35
C GLY A 312 -19.04 5.99 0.83
N HIS A 313 -18.40 7.14 0.68
CA HIS A 313 -18.47 8.21 1.68
C HIS A 313 -19.77 8.99 1.60
N THR A 314 -20.09 9.67 2.70
CA THR A 314 -21.18 10.65 2.79
C THR A 314 -20.65 11.93 3.44
N LEU A 315 -20.94 13.08 2.83
CA LEU A 315 -20.67 14.40 3.40
C LEU A 315 -21.89 14.84 4.20
N PRO A 316 -21.87 14.74 5.55
CA PRO A 316 -23.08 14.91 6.35
C PRO A 316 -23.63 16.34 6.30
N GLU A 317 -22.76 17.33 6.11
CA GLU A 317 -23.13 18.73 6.12
C GLU A 317 -22.38 19.52 5.05
N LYS A 318 -22.94 20.64 4.62
CA LYS A 318 -22.19 21.63 3.83
C LYS A 318 -21.02 22.17 4.65
N GLY A 319 -19.92 22.54 4.01
CA GLY A 319 -18.80 23.13 4.73
C GLY A 319 -17.46 22.80 4.13
N PHE A 320 -16.44 22.87 4.98
CA PHE A 320 -15.07 22.61 4.63
C PHE A 320 -14.80 21.10 4.58
N TYR A 321 -14.22 20.67 3.47
CA TYR A 321 -13.67 19.34 3.28
C TYR A 321 -12.32 19.48 2.58
N GLU A 322 -11.32 18.71 3.00
CA GLU A 322 -10.08 18.62 2.24
C GLU A 322 -10.21 17.49 1.22
N ILE A 323 -10.23 17.83 -0.07
CA ILE A 323 -10.10 16.83 -1.12
C ILE A 323 -8.68 16.29 -1.04
N ARG A 324 -8.54 14.98 -0.89
CA ARG A 324 -7.26 14.29 -0.81
C ARG A 324 -7.21 13.10 -1.74
N GLY A 325 -6.02 12.80 -2.24
CA GLY A 325 -5.81 11.66 -3.11
C GLY A 325 -4.34 11.31 -3.30
N LEU A 326 -4.12 10.40 -4.25
CA LEU A 326 -2.83 9.84 -4.62
C LEU A 326 -2.59 10.01 -6.12
N ALA A 327 -1.35 10.30 -6.49
CA ALA A 327 -0.87 10.35 -7.87
C ALA A 327 0.47 9.64 -7.99
N TRP A 328 0.73 9.01 -9.14
CA TRP A 328 1.97 8.28 -9.42
C TRP A 328 2.24 8.21 -10.93
N SER A 329 3.49 7.99 -11.30
CA SER A 329 3.89 7.70 -12.68
C SER A 329 5.08 6.75 -12.70
N GLY A 330 5.01 5.72 -13.55
CA GLY A 330 6.12 4.81 -13.80
C GLY A 330 7.27 5.44 -14.59
N ARG A 331 7.03 6.63 -15.19
CA ARG A 331 8.05 7.40 -15.90
C ARG A 331 8.87 8.32 -15.01
N GLY A 332 8.46 8.55 -13.77
CA GLY A 332 9.17 9.52 -12.95
C GLY A 332 8.39 10.09 -11.77
N LYS A 333 8.71 11.34 -11.44
CA LYS A 333 8.03 12.15 -10.42
C LYS A 333 6.71 12.74 -10.95
N ILE A 334 5.75 12.88 -10.07
CA ILE A 334 4.58 13.75 -10.29
C ILE A 334 5.00 15.20 -10.11
N THR A 335 4.77 16.04 -11.11
CA THR A 335 5.10 17.47 -11.02
C THR A 335 3.88 18.31 -10.65
N ARG A 336 2.68 17.83 -10.98
CA ARG A 336 1.42 18.56 -10.75
C ARG A 336 0.23 17.61 -10.70
N VAL A 337 -0.75 17.94 -9.87
CA VAL A 337 -2.09 17.34 -9.89
C VAL A 337 -3.10 18.46 -9.99
N ASP A 338 -3.99 18.36 -10.96
CA ASP A 338 -5.16 19.22 -11.07
C ASP A 338 -6.38 18.52 -10.52
N VAL A 339 -7.22 19.25 -9.81
CA VAL A 339 -8.51 18.77 -9.29
C VAL A 339 -9.63 19.63 -9.87
N SER A 340 -10.67 18.95 -10.35
CA SER A 340 -11.92 19.57 -10.80
C SER A 340 -13.04 19.21 -9.83
N THR A 341 -14.02 20.10 -9.71
CA THR A 341 -15.26 19.85 -8.94
C THR A 341 -16.53 19.95 -9.80
N ASP A 342 -16.38 20.16 -11.12
CA ASP A 342 -17.48 20.38 -12.06
C ASP A 342 -17.42 19.49 -13.32
N GLY A 343 -16.74 18.34 -13.21
CA GLY A 343 -16.66 17.33 -14.28
C GLY A 343 -15.60 17.60 -15.33
N GLY A 344 -14.57 18.39 -14.99
CA GLY A 344 -13.39 18.62 -15.83
C GLY A 344 -13.49 19.90 -16.66
N ARG A 345 -14.50 20.76 -16.38
CA ARG A 345 -14.66 22.05 -17.06
C ARG A 345 -13.68 23.07 -16.51
N ASN A 346 -13.47 23.09 -15.20
CA ASN A 346 -12.51 23.97 -14.54
C ASN A 346 -11.58 23.16 -13.62
N TRP A 347 -10.29 23.53 -13.63
CA TRP A 347 -9.25 22.83 -12.89
C TRP A 347 -8.55 23.77 -11.91
N THR A 348 -8.36 23.31 -10.69
CA THR A 348 -7.54 23.97 -9.67
C THR A 348 -6.36 23.08 -9.33
N GLN A 349 -5.16 23.63 -9.34
CA GLN A 349 -3.97 22.87 -8.96
C GLN A 349 -4.00 22.53 -7.47
N ALA A 350 -3.88 21.24 -7.15
CA ALA A 350 -3.75 20.75 -5.79
C ALA A 350 -2.32 20.92 -5.26
N LYS A 351 -2.17 20.99 -3.94
CA LYS A 351 -0.87 20.98 -3.28
C LYS A 351 -0.36 19.54 -3.19
N LEU A 352 0.85 19.28 -3.69
CA LEU A 352 1.54 18.01 -3.48
C LEU A 352 2.17 17.98 -2.08
N GLU A 353 2.05 16.85 -1.39
CA GLU A 353 2.75 16.60 -0.13
C GLU A 353 4.16 16.07 -0.43
N GLY A 354 5.18 16.81 0.02
CA GLY A 354 6.58 16.46 -0.19
C GLY A 354 7.15 15.54 0.89
N PRO A 355 8.29 14.87 0.62
CA PRO A 355 9.04 14.92 -0.64
C PRO A 355 8.36 14.12 -1.77
N VAL A 356 8.41 14.66 -2.99
CA VAL A 356 7.95 13.94 -4.20
C VAL A 356 9.10 13.07 -4.71
N GLU A 357 8.90 11.76 -4.67
CA GLU A 357 9.88 10.76 -5.11
C GLU A 357 9.55 10.20 -6.50
N THR A 358 10.59 9.80 -7.23
CA THR A 358 10.44 9.19 -8.55
C THR A 358 9.82 7.80 -8.43
N LYS A 359 8.80 7.50 -9.25
CA LYS A 359 8.12 6.19 -9.31
C LYS A 359 7.57 5.74 -7.94
N ALA A 360 7.10 6.68 -7.13
CA ALA A 360 6.45 6.47 -5.84
C ALA A 360 5.07 7.11 -5.81
N LEU A 361 4.24 6.76 -4.82
CA LEU A 361 3.00 7.50 -4.58
C LEU A 361 3.29 8.90 -4.07
N THR A 362 2.58 9.88 -4.63
CA THR A 362 2.57 11.28 -4.22
C THR A 362 1.17 11.63 -3.73
N ALA A 363 1.07 12.05 -2.47
CA ALA A 363 -0.19 12.54 -1.92
C ALA A 363 -0.46 13.97 -2.41
N PHE A 364 -1.72 14.29 -2.71
CA PHE A 364 -2.16 15.64 -3.04
C PHE A 364 -3.37 16.07 -2.19
N ARG A 365 -3.48 17.38 -1.94
CA ARG A 365 -4.55 18.00 -1.14
C ARG A 365 -5.10 19.26 -1.82
N LEU A 366 -6.41 19.45 -1.75
CA LEU A 366 -7.09 20.67 -2.15
C LEU A 366 -8.14 21.05 -1.10
N PRO A 367 -7.99 22.19 -0.41
CA PRO A 367 -9.05 22.77 0.41
C PRO A 367 -10.30 23.03 -0.43
N TRP A 368 -11.43 22.45 -0.03
CA TRP A 368 -12.68 22.57 -0.75
C TRP A 368 -13.81 22.95 0.19
N ARG A 369 -14.65 23.91 -0.22
CA ARG A 369 -15.86 24.28 0.53
C ARG A 369 -17.07 23.83 -0.26
N TRP A 370 -17.60 22.68 0.10
CA TRP A 370 -18.81 22.15 -0.51
C TRP A 370 -20.01 23.02 -0.07
N LYS A 371 -20.71 23.59 -1.05
CA LYS A 371 -21.84 24.50 -0.82
C LYS A 371 -23.19 23.77 -0.70
N GLY A 372 -23.19 22.44 -0.74
CA GLY A 372 -24.36 21.63 -1.01
C GLY A 372 -24.64 21.51 -2.51
N GLY A 373 -25.45 20.52 -2.90
CA GLY A 373 -25.76 20.23 -4.31
C GLY A 373 -24.75 19.30 -4.98
N SER A 374 -25.02 18.94 -6.25
CA SER A 374 -24.18 17.99 -6.99
C SER A 374 -22.81 18.58 -7.35
N ALA A 375 -21.75 17.77 -7.20
CA ALA A 375 -20.40 18.07 -7.64
C ALA A 375 -19.77 16.85 -8.31
N LEU A 376 -18.94 17.07 -9.33
CA LEU A 376 -18.26 16.01 -10.07
C LEU A 376 -16.75 16.16 -9.86
N LEU A 377 -16.25 15.39 -8.89
CA LEU A 377 -14.86 15.44 -8.46
C LEU A 377 -13.98 14.62 -9.40
N GLN A 378 -12.90 15.22 -9.88
CA GLN A 378 -11.91 14.56 -10.73
C GLN A 378 -10.51 14.98 -10.33
N SER A 379 -9.53 14.11 -10.51
CA SER A 379 -8.11 14.46 -10.44
C SER A 379 -7.37 14.04 -11.70
N ARG A 380 -6.35 14.81 -12.08
CA ARG A 380 -5.49 14.53 -13.23
C ARG A 380 -4.03 14.76 -12.89
N ALA A 381 -3.22 13.71 -12.96
CA ALA A 381 -1.79 13.77 -12.75
C ALA A 381 -1.03 14.27 -13.99
N ILE A 382 0.08 14.97 -13.74
CA ILE A 382 1.08 15.36 -14.72
C ILE A 382 2.44 14.94 -14.15
N ASP A 383 3.23 14.23 -14.95
CA ASP A 383 4.56 13.79 -14.56
C ASP A 383 5.68 14.68 -15.15
N GLU A 384 6.93 14.37 -14.77
CA GLU A 384 8.10 15.14 -15.20
C GLU A 384 8.43 15.02 -16.69
N THR A 385 7.78 14.12 -17.43
CA THR A 385 7.88 14.04 -18.90
C THR A 385 6.91 14.99 -19.61
N GLY A 386 5.97 15.59 -18.87
CA GLY A 386 4.87 16.38 -19.41
C GLY A 386 3.67 15.54 -19.81
N TYR A 387 3.67 14.23 -19.57
CA TYR A 387 2.51 13.37 -19.79
C TYR A 387 1.36 13.81 -18.89
N VAL A 388 0.19 14.03 -19.48
CA VAL A 388 -1.03 14.42 -18.77
C VAL A 388 -1.98 13.21 -18.77
N GLN A 389 -2.43 12.82 -17.58
CA GLN A 389 -3.37 11.71 -17.41
C GLN A 389 -4.63 11.91 -18.30
N PRO A 390 -4.99 10.96 -19.17
CA PRO A 390 -6.02 11.15 -20.19
C PRO A 390 -7.43 10.99 -19.61
N THR A 391 -8.44 11.49 -20.33
CA THR A 391 -9.83 11.13 -20.07
C THR A 391 -10.10 9.69 -20.49
N ARG A 392 -11.18 9.10 -19.96
CA ARG A 392 -11.62 7.76 -20.39
C ARG A 392 -11.92 7.70 -21.89
N GLN A 393 -12.61 8.71 -22.41
CA GLN A 393 -12.94 8.77 -23.84
C GLN A 393 -11.68 8.80 -24.71
N ALA A 394 -10.67 9.60 -24.35
CA ALA A 394 -9.42 9.67 -25.11
C ALA A 394 -8.69 8.31 -25.16
N LEU A 395 -8.76 7.49 -24.10
CA LEU A 395 -8.23 6.14 -24.13
C LEU A 395 -9.06 5.20 -25.00
N ILE A 396 -10.39 5.29 -24.95
CA ILE A 396 -11.30 4.48 -25.77
C ILE A 396 -11.11 4.77 -27.25
N ASP A 397 -10.95 6.04 -27.63
CA ASP A 397 -10.75 6.43 -29.03
C ASP A 397 -9.51 5.76 -29.65
N VAL A 398 -8.50 5.48 -28.83
CA VAL A 398 -7.25 4.84 -29.27
C VAL A 398 -7.26 3.32 -29.08
N ARG A 399 -7.77 2.83 -27.94
CA ARG A 399 -7.62 1.43 -27.49
C ARG A 399 -8.90 0.61 -27.58
N GLY A 400 -10.03 1.26 -27.82
CA GLY A 400 -11.35 0.64 -27.77
C GLY A 400 -11.72 0.16 -26.36
N LEU A 401 -12.73 -0.71 -26.30
CA LEU A 401 -13.30 -1.26 -25.06
C LEU A 401 -12.88 -2.69 -24.75
N LYS A 402 -11.97 -3.26 -25.55
CA LYS A 402 -11.49 -4.64 -25.42
C LYS A 402 -10.11 -4.74 -24.79
N SER A 403 -9.38 -3.63 -24.64
CA SER A 403 -8.18 -3.57 -23.80
C SER A 403 -8.59 -3.87 -22.35
N VAL A 404 -7.78 -4.67 -21.65
CA VAL A 404 -8.03 -5.09 -20.27
C VAL A 404 -7.16 -4.29 -19.30
N TYR A 405 -5.94 -3.97 -19.70
CA TYR A 405 -4.91 -3.43 -18.84
C TYR A 405 -4.67 -1.94 -19.10
N HIS A 406 -3.87 -1.31 -18.23
CA HIS A 406 -3.37 0.05 -18.40
C HIS A 406 -4.45 1.12 -18.54
N LEU A 407 -5.60 0.94 -17.88
CA LEU A 407 -6.59 2.01 -17.76
C LEU A 407 -6.08 3.04 -16.76
N ASN A 408 -5.58 4.17 -17.24
CA ASN A 408 -5.16 5.29 -16.41
C ASN A 408 -6.06 6.52 -16.57
N ALA A 409 -7.29 6.32 -17.04
CA ALA A 409 -8.26 7.38 -17.21
C ALA A 409 -8.49 8.18 -15.91
N ILE A 410 -8.84 9.45 -16.05
CA ILE A 410 -9.38 10.27 -14.96
C ILE A 410 -10.64 9.59 -14.38
N GLN A 411 -10.62 9.34 -13.07
CA GLN A 411 -11.76 8.87 -12.31
C GLN A 411 -12.69 10.05 -11.96
N THR A 412 -14.00 9.81 -11.98
CA THR A 412 -15.00 10.79 -11.53
C THR A 412 -15.79 10.25 -10.33
N TRP A 413 -15.91 11.07 -9.28
CA TRP A 413 -16.82 10.83 -8.16
C TRP A 413 -17.93 11.87 -8.20
N GLU A 414 -19.19 11.44 -8.24
CA GLU A 414 -20.31 12.34 -8.00
C GLU A 414 -20.57 12.46 -6.51
N VAL A 415 -20.57 13.69 -6.00
CA VAL A 415 -21.15 14.03 -4.70
C VAL A 415 -22.58 14.48 -4.98
N SER A 416 -23.59 13.76 -4.52
CA SER A 416 -25.00 14.12 -4.69
C SER A 416 -25.43 15.22 -3.72
N SER A 417 -26.63 15.77 -3.90
CA SER A 417 -27.14 16.87 -3.07
C SER A 417 -27.35 16.52 -1.60
N ASP A 418 -27.54 15.24 -1.28
CA ASP A 418 -27.61 14.69 0.07
C ASP A 418 -26.23 14.32 0.65
N GLY A 419 -25.15 14.59 -0.09
CA GLY A 419 -23.77 14.36 0.32
C GLY A 419 -23.25 12.95 0.05
N GLY A 420 -24.08 12.04 -0.46
CA GLY A 420 -23.63 10.71 -0.88
C GLY A 420 -22.58 10.80 -1.99
N VAL A 421 -21.56 9.95 -1.96
CA VAL A 421 -20.51 9.92 -3.00
C VAL A 421 -20.55 8.61 -3.76
N SER A 422 -20.60 8.68 -5.10
CA SER A 422 -20.73 7.52 -5.97
C SER A 422 -19.82 7.57 -7.20
N ASN A 423 -19.48 6.40 -7.74
CA ASN A 423 -18.72 6.25 -8.97
C ASN A 423 -19.60 6.57 -10.18
N VAL A 424 -19.14 7.48 -11.05
CA VAL A 424 -19.84 7.82 -12.30
C VAL A 424 -18.85 7.94 -13.47
N HIS A 425 -19.36 7.78 -14.68
CA HIS A 425 -18.66 8.19 -15.90
C HIS A 425 -19.31 9.46 -16.44
N VAL A 426 -18.50 10.38 -16.98
CA VAL A 426 -18.94 11.65 -17.58
C VAL A 426 -18.40 11.82 -18.98
#